data_AF-A0A9D8TQH6-F1
#
_entry.id   AF-A0A9D8TQH6-F1
#
_cell.length_a   1.000
_cell.length_b   1.000
_cell.length_c   1.000
_cell.angle_alpha   90.00
_cell.angle_beta   90.00
_cell.angle_gamma   90.00
#
_symmetry.space_group_name_H-M   'P 1'
#
loop_
_entity.id
_entity.type
_entity.pdbx_description
1 polymer ?
#
loop_
_entity_poly.entity_id
_entity_poly.type
_entity_poly.pdbx_seq_one_letter_code
_entity_poly.pdbx_strand_id
1 'polypeptide(L)'
;MENDAERIREKVLRLIDLKYESDVAFERAADLPPKTVSNWRRGRSTSYMKQLAKMAPLLGIHVADFLLDAGSDDYGQKLLHLWRRTEVLPPEERAALTETLSQVIRLYLSTHREG
;
A
#
# COMPACT_ATOMS: atom_id res chain seq x y z
N MET A 1 7.12 17.75 13.52
CA MET A 1 5.84 17.14 13.07
C MET A 1 6.04 16.77 11.62
N GLU A 2 6.18 15.47 11.35
CA GLU A 2 6.18 14.96 9.99
C GLU A 2 4.82 15.25 9.37
N ASN A 3 4.80 15.82 8.17
CA ASN A 3 3.56 16.21 7.51
C ASN A 3 2.93 14.95 6.90
N ASP A 4 1.77 14.50 7.41
CA ASP A 4 1.07 13.32 6.90
C ASP A 4 0.88 13.35 5.38
N ALA A 5 0.69 14.54 4.80
CA ALA A 5 0.56 14.70 3.36
C ALA A 5 1.85 14.35 2.60
N GLU A 6 3.02 14.60 3.19
CA GLU A 6 4.32 14.27 2.61
C GLU A 6 4.57 12.76 2.66
N ARG A 7 4.31 12.13 3.81
CA ARG A 7 4.41 10.66 3.95
C ARG A 7 3.49 9.94 2.96
N ILE A 8 2.25 10.42 2.82
CA ILE A 8 1.28 9.86 1.86
C ILE A 8 1.78 10.08 0.42
N ARG A 9 2.36 11.25 0.11
CA ARG A 9 2.92 11.54 -1.22
C ARG A 9 3.98 10.52 -1.58
N GLU A 10 4.95 10.30 -0.70
CA GLU A 10 6.05 9.36 -0.92
C GLU A 10 5.52 7.93 -1.11
N LYS A 11 4.56 7.52 -0.30
CA LYS A 11 3.92 6.20 -0.43
C LYS A 11 3.22 6.02 -1.77
N VAL A 12 2.44 7.02 -2.20
CA VAL A 12 1.78 7.01 -3.52
C VAL A 12 2.82 6.89 -4.64
N LEU A 13 3.87 7.72 -4.60
CA LEU A 13 4.91 7.72 -5.63
C LEU A 13 5.68 6.40 -5.69
N ARG A 14 6.02 5.82 -4.53
CA ARG A 14 6.67 4.50 -4.46
C ARG A 14 5.80 3.40 -5.07
N LEU A 15 4.49 3.40 -4.81
CA LEU A 15 3.57 2.41 -5.38
C LEU A 15 3.40 2.58 -6.89
N ILE A 16 3.45 3.82 -7.38
CA ILE A 16 3.48 4.09 -8.82
C ILE A 16 4.75 3.50 -9.42
N ASP A 17 5.92 3.79 -8.84
CA ASP A 17 7.23 3.29 -9.32
C ASP A 17 7.33 1.76 -9.30
N LEU A 18 6.67 1.10 -8.34
CA LEU A 18 6.66 -0.36 -8.24
C LEU A 18 5.76 -1.04 -9.28
N LYS A 19 4.64 -0.41 -9.65
CA LYS A 19 3.57 -1.06 -10.42
C LYS A 19 3.53 -0.65 -11.89
N TYR A 20 3.98 0.56 -12.21
CA TYR A 20 3.89 1.12 -13.54
C TYR A 20 5.29 1.40 -14.10
N GLU A 21 5.47 1.12 -15.39
CA GLU A 21 6.74 1.36 -16.10
C GLU A 21 7.11 2.84 -16.20
N SER A 22 6.13 3.75 -16.07
CA SER A 22 6.32 5.19 -16.14
C SER A 22 5.16 5.95 -15.51
N ASP A 23 5.44 7.20 -15.11
CA ASP A 23 4.41 8.17 -14.68
C ASP A 23 3.29 8.30 -15.73
N VAL A 24 3.63 8.28 -17.02
CA VAL A 24 2.68 8.40 -18.13
C VAL A 24 1.75 7.18 -18.20
N ALA A 25 2.26 5.98 -17.97
CA ALA A 25 1.46 4.76 -17.95
C ALA A 25 0.44 4.81 -16.79
N PHE A 26 0.87 5.27 -15.61
CA PHE A 26 -0.03 5.48 -14.48
C PHE A 26 -1.08 6.58 -14.75
N GLU A 27 -0.67 7.73 -15.29
CA GLU A 27 -1.58 8.84 -15.60
C GLU A 27 -2.69 8.40 -16.56
N ARG A 28 -2.37 7.56 -17.55
CA ARG A 28 -3.37 6.96 -18.45
C ARG A 28 -4.31 6.00 -17.72
N ALA A 29 -3.76 5.10 -16.90
CA ALA A 29 -4.56 4.13 -16.14
C ALA A 29 -5.48 4.78 -15.12
N ALA A 30 -5.04 5.89 -14.51
CA ALA A 30 -5.77 6.65 -13.52
C ALA A 30 -6.67 7.74 -14.11
N ASP A 31 -6.67 7.90 -15.44
CA ASP A 31 -7.38 8.97 -16.15
C ASP A 31 -7.08 10.34 -15.51
N LEU A 32 -5.78 10.66 -15.45
CA LEU A 32 -5.23 11.89 -14.92
C LEU A 32 -4.68 12.76 -16.05
N PRO A 33 -4.73 14.09 -15.91
CA PRO A 33 -4.07 14.98 -16.86
C PRO A 33 -2.55 14.70 -16.96
N PRO A 34 -1.93 14.88 -18.12
CA PRO A 34 -0.49 14.73 -18.28
C PRO A 34 0.29 15.59 -17.29
N LYS A 35 1.43 15.08 -16.79
CA LYS A 35 2.33 15.76 -15.83
C LYS A 35 1.75 15.93 -14.42
N THR A 36 0.60 15.33 -14.12
CA THR A 36 0.02 15.32 -12.78
C THR A 36 0.98 14.69 -11.77
N VAL A 37 1.55 13.52 -12.09
CA VAL A 37 2.49 12.82 -11.20
C VAL A 37 3.79 13.60 -11.07
N SER A 38 4.28 14.18 -12.17
CA SER A 38 5.47 15.06 -12.14
C SER A 38 5.27 16.27 -11.21
N ASN A 39 4.06 16.85 -11.19
CA ASN A 39 3.72 17.93 -10.27
C ASN A 39 3.67 17.45 -8.81
N TRP A 40 3.19 16.23 -8.55
CA TRP A 40 3.24 15.63 -7.22
C TRP A 40 4.68 15.39 -6.76
N ARG A 41 5.54 14.80 -7.61
CA ARG A 41 6.97 14.59 -7.30
C ARG A 41 7.69 15.88 -6.94
N ARG A 42 7.33 16.99 -7.57
CA ARG A 42 7.91 18.32 -7.33
C ARG A 42 7.26 19.09 -6.18
N GLY A 43 6.28 18.50 -5.48
CA GLY A 43 5.53 19.18 -4.42
C GLY A 43 4.68 20.35 -4.91
N ARG A 44 4.41 20.47 -6.21
CA ARG A 44 3.63 21.57 -6.81
C ARG A 44 2.12 21.37 -6.67
N SER A 45 1.68 20.15 -6.36
CA SER A 45 0.26 19.82 -6.21
C SER A 45 0.07 18.73 -5.16
N THR A 46 -1.01 18.87 -4.39
CA THR A 46 -1.47 17.90 -3.39
C THR A 46 -2.74 17.16 -3.81
N SER A 47 -3.09 17.21 -5.11
CA SER A 47 -4.33 16.57 -5.61
C SER A 47 -4.36 15.05 -5.42
N TYR A 48 -3.21 14.40 -5.21
CA TYR A 48 -3.13 12.98 -4.84
C TYR A 48 -3.99 12.65 -3.61
N MET A 49 -4.11 13.56 -2.64
CA MET A 49 -4.95 13.36 -1.43
C MET A 49 -6.43 13.17 -1.78
N LYS A 50 -6.92 13.91 -2.78
CA LYS A 50 -8.32 13.81 -3.24
C LYS A 50 -8.55 12.59 -4.13
N GLN A 51 -7.48 12.05 -4.69
CA GLN A 51 -7.52 10.93 -5.63
C GLN A 51 -7.22 9.58 -4.98
N LEU A 52 -6.89 9.53 -3.68
CA LEU A 52 -6.47 8.28 -3.00
C LEU A 52 -7.47 7.14 -3.21
N ALA A 53 -8.77 7.41 -3.09
CA ALA A 53 -9.82 6.41 -3.30
C ALA A 53 -9.85 5.88 -4.75
N LYS A 54 -9.64 6.75 -5.75
CA LYS A 54 -9.58 6.37 -7.17
C LYS A 54 -8.32 5.56 -7.48
N MET A 55 -7.20 5.93 -6.87
CA MET A 55 -5.89 5.30 -7.10
C MET A 55 -5.69 3.99 -6.34
N ALA A 56 -6.32 3.81 -5.18
CA ALA A 56 -6.23 2.61 -4.35
C ALA A 56 -6.37 1.29 -5.14
N PRO A 57 -7.47 1.05 -5.90
CA PRO A 57 -7.60 -0.18 -6.69
C PRO A 57 -6.53 -0.30 -7.78
N LEU A 58 -6.15 0.82 -8.40
CA LEU A 58 -5.12 0.87 -9.44
C LEU A 58 -3.73 0.58 -8.90
N LEU A 59 -3.48 0.83 -7.61
CA LEU A 59 -2.22 0.55 -6.91
C LEU A 59 -2.27 -0.78 -6.15
N GLY A 60 -3.43 -1.45 -6.11
CA GLY A 60 -3.60 -2.76 -5.47
C GLY A 60 -3.61 -2.72 -3.95
N ILE A 61 -3.96 -1.57 -3.36
CA ILE A 61 -4.03 -1.38 -1.91
C ILE A 61 -5.39 -0.81 -1.49
N HIS A 62 -5.72 -0.88 -0.20
CA HIS A 62 -6.93 -0.26 0.33
C HIS A 62 -6.67 1.21 0.67
N VAL A 63 -7.70 2.07 0.55
CA VAL A 63 -7.53 3.52 0.81
C VAL A 63 -7.02 3.81 2.24
N ALA A 64 -7.45 3.00 3.22
CA ALA A 64 -7.00 3.11 4.60
C ALA A 64 -5.49 2.84 4.75
N ASP A 65 -4.89 2.04 3.85
CA ASP A 65 -3.47 1.71 3.93
C ASP A 65 -2.60 2.92 3.59
N PHE A 66 -3.09 3.93 2.88
CA PHE A 66 -2.34 5.18 2.70
C PHE A 66 -2.14 5.92 4.03
N LEU A 67 -3.12 5.82 4.93
CA LEU A 67 -3.16 6.54 6.21
C LEU A 67 -2.53 5.75 7.35
N LEU A 68 -2.54 4.42 7.25
CA LEU A 68 -1.90 3.56 8.23
C LEU A 68 -0.39 3.53 7.99
N ASP A 69 0.33 4.01 9.00
CA ASP A 69 1.75 3.76 9.19
C ASP A 69 1.90 2.30 9.66
N ALA A 70 1.63 1.34 8.79
CA ALA A 70 2.17 0.01 9.02
C ALA A 70 3.67 0.20 8.85
N GLY A 71 4.39 0.21 9.98
CA GLY A 71 5.81 0.50 10.06
C GLY A 71 6.56 -0.11 8.88
N SER A 72 7.52 0.65 8.35
CA SER A 72 8.32 0.53 7.12
C SER A 72 8.81 -0.86 6.63
N ASP A 73 8.44 -1.92 7.30
CA ASP A 73 8.65 -3.31 6.98
C ASP A 73 7.76 -3.75 5.79
N ASP A 74 8.42 -3.93 4.63
CA ASP A 74 7.89 -4.56 3.41
C ASP A 74 7.16 -5.89 3.69
N TYR A 75 7.54 -6.59 4.77
CA TYR A 75 6.95 -7.84 5.23
C TYR A 75 5.57 -7.63 5.86
N GLY A 76 5.35 -6.57 6.64
CA GLY A 76 4.05 -6.26 7.24
C GLY A 76 2.98 -5.99 6.18
N GLN A 77 3.35 -5.26 5.11
CA GLN A 77 2.47 -5.02 3.96
C GLN A 77 2.21 -6.29 3.14
N LYS A 78 3.22 -7.14 2.94
CA LYS A 78 3.05 -8.45 2.30
C LYS A 78 2.14 -9.37 3.11
N LEU A 79 2.27 -9.41 4.44
CA LEU A 79 1.41 -10.22 5.31
C LEU A 79 -0.04 -9.73 5.30
N LEU A 80 -0.27 -8.41 5.33
CA LEU A 80 -1.61 -7.82 5.19
C LEU A 80 -2.21 -8.12 3.81
N HIS A 81 -1.42 -8.02 2.74
CA HIS A 81 -1.86 -8.36 1.39
C HIS A 81 -2.23 -9.85 1.27
N LEU A 82 -1.40 -10.75 1.81
CA LEU A 82 -1.66 -12.18 1.85
C LEU A 82 -2.91 -12.51 2.67
N TRP A 83 -3.07 -11.88 3.84
CA TRP A 83 -4.25 -12.06 4.68
C TRP A 83 -5.54 -11.62 3.99
N ARG A 84 -5.54 -10.48 3.27
CA ARG A 84 -6.72 -10.06 2.51
C ARG A 84 -7.03 -10.99 1.33
N ARG A 85 -6.01 -11.59 0.74
CA ARG A 85 -6.18 -12.59 -0.33
C ARG A 85 -6.77 -13.91 0.19
N THR A 86 -6.72 -14.18 1.49
CA THR A 86 -7.40 -15.35 2.08
C THR A 86 -8.88 -15.08 2.39
N GLU A 87 -9.33 -13.81 2.45
CA GLU A 87 -10.75 -13.48 2.68
C GLU A 87 -11.66 -13.95 1.54
N VAL A 88 -11.13 -14.06 0.32
CA VAL A 88 -11.83 -14.57 -0.87
C VAL A 88 -11.79 -16.11 -1.01
N LEU A 89 -11.10 -16.82 -0.11
CA LEU A 89 -11.02 -18.27 -0.14
C LEU A 89 -12.24 -18.93 0.54
N PRO A 90 -12.59 -20.16 0.15
CA PRO A 90 -13.57 -20.97 0.86
C PRO A 90 -13.24 -21.06 2.36
N PRO A 91 -14.26 -21.13 3.25
CA PRO A 91 -14.04 -21.10 4.71
C PRO A 91 -13.02 -22.13 5.22
N GLU A 92 -12.98 -23.30 4.58
CA GLU A 92 -12.05 -24.41 4.88
C GLU A 92 -10.59 -24.09 4.54
N GLU A 93 -10.32 -23.51 3.37
CA GLU A 93 -8.98 -23.08 2.96
C GLU A 93 -8.51 -21.85 3.75
N ARG A 94 -9.46 -20.94 4.06
CA ARG A 94 -9.20 -19.75 4.86
C ARG A 94 -8.78 -20.10 6.28
N ALA A 95 -9.38 -21.11 6.90
CA ALA A 95 -9.01 -21.56 8.25
C ALA A 95 -7.55 -22.04 8.31
N ALA A 96 -7.13 -22.88 7.36
CA ALA A 96 -5.76 -23.40 7.30
C ALA A 96 -4.71 -22.29 7.08
N LEU A 97 -5.00 -21.35 6.19
CA LEU A 97 -4.12 -20.21 5.93
C LEU A 97 -4.08 -19.21 7.09
N THR A 98 -5.20 -18.95 7.76
CA THR A 98 -5.26 -18.06 8.93
C THR A 98 -4.45 -18.61 10.09
N GLU A 99 -4.52 -19.93 10.32
CA GLU A 99 -3.72 -20.61 11.34
C GLU A 99 -2.23 -20.50 11.04
N THR A 100 -1.83 -20.78 9.79
CA THR A 100 -0.43 -20.69 9.35
C THR A 100 0.12 -19.27 9.47
N LEU A 101 -0.63 -18.26 9.01
CA LEU A 101 -0.25 -16.86 9.13
C LEU A 101 -0.15 -16.40 10.59
N SER A 102 -1.07 -16.85 11.45
CA SER A 102 -1.05 -16.55 12.89
C SER A 102 0.21 -17.12 13.57
N GLN A 103 0.64 -18.33 13.18
CA GLN A 103 1.86 -18.93 13.70
C GLN A 103 3.11 -18.16 13.27
N VAL A 104 3.19 -17.77 11.99
CA VAL A 104 4.31 -16.97 11.47
C VAL A 104 4.39 -15.60 12.16
N ILE A 105 3.26 -14.92 12.34
CA ILE A 105 3.21 -13.62 13.04
C ILE A 105 3.65 -13.77 14.50
N ARG A 106 3.16 -14.80 15.21
CA ARG A 106 3.58 -15.07 16.60
C ARG A 106 5.08 -15.31 16.70
N LEU A 107 5.67 -16.09 15.78
CA LEU A 107 7.09 -16.41 15.76
C LEU A 107 7.96 -15.16 15.51
N TYR A 108 7.53 -14.31 14.57
CA TYR A 108 8.21 -13.05 14.26
C TYR A 108 8.19 -12.09 15.45
N LEU A 109 7.02 -11.95 16.09
CA LEU A 109 6.86 -11.11 17.27
C LEU A 109 7.62 -11.65 18.49
N SER A 110 7.79 -12.96 18.65
CA SER A 110 8.60 -13.51 19.75
C SER A 110 10.10 -13.33 19.54
N THR A 111 10.57 -13.34 18.29
CA THR A 111 12.01 -13.14 17.98
C THR A 111 12.46 -11.69 18.03
N HIS A 112 11.55 -10.72 17.87
CA HIS A 112 11.87 -9.29 17.82
C HIS A 112 11.48 -8.52 19.09
N ARG A 113 11.01 -9.18 20.16
CA ARG A 113 10.64 -8.54 21.44
C ARG A 113 11.70 -8.62 22.53
N GLU A 114 12.85 -9.27 22.27
CA GLU A 114 13.96 -9.40 23.22
C GLU A 114 15.17 -8.50 22.90
N GLY A 115 15.02 -7.50 22.01
CA GLY A 115 16.06 -6.53 21.65
C GLY A 115 15.80 -5.13 22.19
#